data_AF-A0AAU3KMN9-F1
#
_entry.id   AF-A0AAU3KMN9-F1
#
_cell.length_a   1.000
_cell.length_b   1.000
_cell.length_c   1.000
_cell.angle_alpha   90.00
_cell.angle_beta   90.00
_cell.angle_gamma   90.00
#
_symmetry.space_group_name_H-M   'P 1'
#
loop_
_entity.id
_entity.type
_entity.pdbx_description
1 polymer ?
#
loop_
_entity_poly.entity_id
_entity_poly.type
_entity_poly.pdbx_seq_one_letter_code
_entity_poly.pdbx_strand_id
1 'polypeptide(L)'
;MSASGEIVQVGLRPAMAEAIEKAAASLDITGSRALRVLLHAGVSALWPMLKSSPERQIRAYESTLVILRRRWEGGGGVCVPDLQASAMFRGLDADVTEFLEMCSKRSGTQWLEPVDAIAAYLVAVIQGMVLRWLADCDDEISLVVLDDLVSYLSTKAVDL
;
A
#
# COMPACT_ATOMS: atom_id res chain seq x y z
N MET A 1 -12.54 9.22 -19.24
CA MET A 1 -12.25 10.35 -18.33
C MET A 1 -12.83 10.02 -16.97
N SER A 2 -11.99 9.61 -16.01
CA SER A 2 -12.38 9.12 -14.69
C SER A 2 -11.94 10.11 -13.61
N ALA A 3 -12.63 11.25 -13.52
CA ALA A 3 -12.29 12.30 -12.54
C ALA A 3 -12.49 11.85 -11.09
N SER A 4 -13.30 10.81 -10.85
CA SER A 4 -13.57 10.31 -9.50
C SER A 4 -12.46 9.40 -8.97
N GLY A 5 -11.66 8.77 -9.86
CA GLY A 5 -10.55 7.89 -9.48
C GLY A 5 -9.35 8.64 -8.91
N GLU A 6 -9.00 9.78 -9.50
CA GLU A 6 -7.93 10.67 -9.01
C GLU A 6 -8.26 11.24 -7.62
N ILE A 7 -9.49 11.70 -7.38
CA ILE A 7 -9.84 12.43 -6.14
C ILE A 7 -9.65 11.59 -4.86
N VAL A 8 -9.81 10.26 -4.91
CA VAL A 8 -9.62 9.39 -3.73
C VAL A 8 -8.18 8.91 -3.55
N GLN A 9 -7.43 8.67 -4.63
CA GLN A 9 -5.96 8.49 -4.52
C GLN A 9 -5.28 9.77 -4.01
N VAL A 10 -5.81 10.93 -4.38
CA VAL A 10 -5.36 12.25 -3.89
C VAL A 10 -5.64 12.44 -2.40
N GLY A 11 -6.68 11.80 -1.82
CA GLY A 11 -6.99 11.88 -0.39
C GLY A 11 -6.28 10.85 0.50
N LEU A 12 -5.90 9.69 -0.07
CA LEU A 12 -5.28 8.59 0.67
C LEU A 12 -3.87 8.95 1.17
N ARG A 13 -3.04 9.52 0.30
CA ARG A 13 -1.67 9.91 0.62
C ARG A 13 -1.60 10.96 1.74
N PRO A 14 -2.33 12.09 1.67
CA PRO A 14 -2.33 13.09 2.74
C PRO A 14 -2.78 12.52 4.10
N ALA A 15 -3.81 11.68 4.12
CA ALA A 15 -4.32 11.12 5.37
C ALA A 15 -3.33 10.15 6.03
N MET A 16 -2.65 9.31 5.24
CA MET A 16 -1.58 8.45 5.76
C MET A 16 -0.39 9.28 6.26
N ALA A 17 0.00 10.31 5.52
CA ALA A 17 1.09 11.20 5.93
C ALA A 17 0.76 11.96 7.22
N GLU A 18 -0.45 12.51 7.34
CA GLU A 18 -0.92 13.17 8.56
C GLU A 18 -0.92 12.22 9.76
N ALA A 19 -1.36 10.97 9.58
CA ALA A 19 -1.34 9.97 10.65
C ALA A 19 0.08 9.66 11.14
N ILE A 20 1.04 9.56 10.21
CA ILE A 20 2.46 9.33 10.51
C ILE A 20 3.07 10.54 11.21
N GLU A 21 2.84 11.75 10.72
CA GLU A 21 3.37 12.98 11.34
C GLU A 21 2.81 13.17 12.74
N LYS A 22 1.51 12.92 12.92
CA LYS A 22 0.87 12.96 14.25
C LYS A 22 1.48 11.93 15.20
N ALA A 23 1.72 10.71 14.71
CA ALA A 23 2.38 9.67 15.51
C ALA A 23 3.82 10.08 15.85
N ALA A 24 4.60 10.53 14.88
CA ALA A 24 5.98 10.98 15.04
C ALA A 24 6.11 12.12 16.06
N ALA A 25 5.21 13.11 16.02
CA ALA A 25 5.18 14.22 16.97
C ALA A 25 4.90 13.80 18.42
N SER A 26 4.33 12.61 18.62
CA SER A 26 3.99 12.07 19.95
C SER A 26 5.00 11.06 20.50
N LEU A 27 6.03 10.70 19.72
CA LEU A 27 6.97 9.65 20.08
C LEU A 27 8.23 10.21 20.76
N ASP A 28 8.52 9.68 21.95
CA ASP A 28 9.79 9.90 22.66
C ASP A 28 10.82 8.78 22.38
N ILE A 29 10.60 7.98 21.34
CA ILE A 29 11.42 6.81 20.98
C ILE A 29 11.87 6.92 19.52
N THR A 30 13.00 6.28 19.20
CA THR A 30 13.56 6.18 17.86
C THR A 30 13.83 4.71 17.48
N GLY A 31 14.43 4.49 16.32
CA GLY A 31 14.80 3.18 15.81
C GLY A 31 13.61 2.32 15.39
N SER A 32 13.84 1.02 15.31
CA SER A 32 12.89 -0.03 14.91
C SER A 32 11.58 0.00 15.71
N ARG A 33 11.63 0.39 16.98
CA ARG A 33 10.42 0.55 17.80
C ARG A 33 9.57 1.72 17.33
N ALA A 34 10.18 2.86 17.01
CA ALA A 34 9.46 3.99 16.42
C ALA A 34 8.92 3.64 15.04
N LEU A 35 9.74 2.98 14.20
CA LEU A 35 9.35 2.53 12.86
C LEU A 35 8.07 1.71 12.90
N ARG A 36 7.97 0.72 13.79
CA ARG A 36 6.78 -0.11 13.96
C ARG A 36 5.53 0.73 14.26
N VAL A 37 5.63 1.74 15.11
CA VAL A 37 4.50 2.62 15.43
C VAL A 37 4.09 3.46 14.23
N LEU A 38 5.04 4.01 13.48
CA LEU A 38 4.76 4.83 12.30
C LEU A 38 4.11 4.00 11.17
N LEU A 39 4.63 2.79 10.92
CA LEU A 39 4.05 1.85 9.97
C LEU A 39 2.61 1.50 10.36
N HIS A 40 2.39 1.15 11.64
CA HIS A 40 1.04 0.88 12.15
C HIS A 40 0.11 2.08 11.99
N ALA A 41 0.57 3.30 12.27
CA ALA A 41 -0.24 4.51 12.13
C ALA A 41 -0.71 4.73 10.68
N GLY A 42 0.20 4.61 9.70
CA GLY A 42 -0.17 4.79 8.30
C GLY A 42 -1.09 3.68 7.77
N VAL A 43 -0.83 2.42 8.13
CA VAL A 43 -1.68 1.29 7.74
C VAL A 43 -3.07 1.36 8.41
N SER A 44 -3.14 1.79 9.67
CA SER A 44 -4.40 2.03 10.37
C SER A 44 -5.22 3.16 9.75
N ALA A 45 -4.57 4.17 9.18
CA ALA A 45 -5.25 5.23 8.43
C ALA A 45 -5.78 4.73 7.07
N LEU A 46 -5.01 3.87 6.39
CA LEU A 46 -5.35 3.29 5.09
C LEU A 46 -6.66 2.46 5.14
N TRP A 47 -6.82 1.58 6.13
CA TRP A 47 -7.90 0.60 6.14
C TRP A 47 -9.33 1.18 6.10
N PRO A 48 -9.71 2.13 6.98
CA PRO A 48 -11.04 2.74 6.93
C PRO A 48 -11.35 3.39 5.58
N MET A 49 -10.35 3.98 4.92
CA MET A 49 -10.53 4.61 3.61
C MET A 49 -10.84 3.58 2.53
N LEU A 50 -10.11 2.45 2.50
CA LEU A 50 -10.39 1.35 1.58
C LEU A 50 -11.80 0.78 1.80
N LYS A 51 -12.15 0.56 3.07
CA LYS A 51 -13.45 0.02 3.48
C LYS A 51 -14.63 0.95 3.19
N SER A 52 -14.43 2.26 3.25
CA SER A 52 -15.50 3.25 3.03
C SER A 52 -16.07 3.27 1.60
N SER A 53 -15.43 2.59 0.64
CA SER A 53 -15.79 2.65 -0.78
C SER A 53 -15.61 1.29 -1.50
N PRO A 54 -16.30 0.21 -1.10
CA PRO A 54 -16.11 -1.12 -1.69
C PRO A 54 -16.42 -1.14 -3.19
N GLU A 55 -17.46 -0.45 -3.65
CA GLU A 55 -17.78 -0.37 -5.08
C GLU A 55 -16.66 0.26 -5.92
N ARG A 56 -15.91 1.21 -5.33
CA ARG A 56 -14.78 1.85 -6.00
C ARG A 56 -13.63 0.85 -6.18
N GLN A 57 -13.38 0.02 -5.16
CA GLN A 57 -12.38 -1.04 -5.23
C GLN A 57 -12.75 -2.03 -6.34
N ILE A 58 -14.01 -2.49 -6.39
CA ILE A 58 -14.51 -3.36 -7.45
C ILE A 58 -14.28 -2.73 -8.84
N ARG A 59 -14.68 -1.48 -9.05
CA ARG A 59 -14.46 -0.79 -10.33
C ARG A 59 -12.98 -0.68 -10.71
N ALA A 60 -12.09 -0.50 -9.74
CA ALA A 60 -10.65 -0.47 -9.98
C ALA A 60 -10.12 -1.85 -10.40
N TYR A 61 -10.56 -2.93 -9.74
CA TYR A 61 -10.24 -4.30 -10.14
C TYR A 61 -10.78 -4.64 -11.54
N GLU A 62 -12.03 -4.28 -11.85
CA GLU A 62 -12.61 -4.49 -13.16
C GLU A 62 -11.81 -3.78 -14.26
N SER A 63 -11.45 -2.52 -14.03
CA SER A 63 -10.62 -1.74 -14.96
C SER A 63 -9.26 -2.40 -15.19
N THR A 64 -8.64 -2.89 -14.11
CA THR A 64 -7.37 -3.64 -14.17
C THR A 64 -7.53 -4.92 -14.97
N LEU A 65 -8.57 -5.71 -14.70
CA LEU A 65 -8.85 -6.98 -15.38
C LEU A 65 -9.15 -6.79 -16.86
N VAL A 66 -9.82 -5.71 -17.26
CA VAL A 66 -10.06 -5.39 -18.68
C VAL A 66 -8.74 -5.17 -19.42
N ILE A 67 -7.81 -4.39 -18.84
CA ILE A 67 -6.49 -4.14 -19.42
C ILE A 67 -5.70 -5.46 -19.51
N LEU A 68 -5.67 -6.23 -18.43
CA LEU A 68 -4.95 -7.51 -18.38
C LEU A 68 -5.53 -8.54 -19.34
N ARG A 69 -6.86 -8.64 -19.43
CA ARG A 69 -7.55 -9.55 -20.36
C ARG A 69 -7.17 -9.22 -21.80
N ARG A 70 -7.26 -7.94 -22.21
CA ARG A 70 -6.88 -7.50 -23.55
C ARG A 70 -5.43 -7.87 -23.89
N ARG A 71 -4.51 -7.71 -22.93
CA ARG A 71 -3.10 -8.09 -23.09
C ARG A 71 -2.96 -9.59 -23.35
N TRP A 72 -3.56 -10.43 -22.50
CA TRP A 72 -3.37 -11.88 -22.57
C TRP A 72 -4.12 -12.54 -23.73
N GLU A 73 -5.27 -12.02 -24.13
CA GLU A 73 -6.02 -12.49 -25.30
C GLU A 73 -5.36 -12.06 -26.63
N GLY A 74 -4.78 -10.85 -26.68
CA GLY A 74 -4.17 -10.31 -27.90
C GLY A 74 -2.68 -10.65 -28.12
N GLY A 75 -1.97 -11.09 -27.07
CA GLY A 75 -0.50 -11.19 -27.05
C GLY A 75 0.10 -12.54 -27.45
N GLY A 76 -0.70 -13.52 -27.90
CA GLY A 76 -0.20 -14.84 -28.33
C GLY A 76 0.58 -15.62 -27.26
N GLY A 77 0.37 -15.31 -25.98
CA GLY A 77 1.08 -15.93 -24.84
C GLY A 77 2.47 -15.36 -24.55
N VAL A 78 2.91 -14.29 -25.23
CA VAL A 78 4.23 -13.68 -24.97
C VAL A 78 4.20 -12.83 -23.69
N CYS A 79 5.08 -13.12 -22.75
CA CYS A 79 5.17 -12.43 -21.46
C CYS A 79 5.93 -11.10 -21.55
N VAL A 80 5.36 -10.10 -22.25
CA VAL A 80 5.90 -8.73 -22.33
C VAL A 80 5.02 -7.77 -21.52
N PRO A 81 5.57 -6.89 -20.66
CA PRO A 81 4.79 -5.97 -19.85
C PRO A 81 3.86 -5.07 -20.69
N ASP A 82 2.59 -4.98 -20.30
CA ASP A 82 1.67 -3.99 -20.86
C ASP A 82 1.97 -2.61 -20.26
N LEU A 83 2.14 -1.59 -21.10
CA LEU A 83 2.56 -0.26 -20.67
C LEU A 83 1.57 0.40 -19.71
N GLN A 84 0.26 0.22 -19.96
CA GLN A 84 -0.80 0.84 -19.17
C GLN A 84 -0.92 0.18 -17.80
N ALA A 85 -1.00 -1.17 -17.77
CA ALA A 85 -1.01 -1.93 -16.53
C ALA A 85 0.26 -1.66 -15.71
N SER A 86 1.43 -1.66 -16.35
CA SER A 86 2.70 -1.41 -15.66
C SER A 86 2.78 0.01 -15.10
N ALA A 87 2.25 1.01 -15.80
CA ALA A 87 2.23 2.39 -15.28
C ALA A 87 1.34 2.53 -14.05
N MET A 88 0.21 1.82 -14.00
CA MET A 88 -0.68 1.82 -12.85
C MET A 88 0.00 1.25 -11.61
N PHE A 89 0.63 0.07 -11.72
CA PHE A 89 1.35 -0.52 -10.58
C PHE A 89 2.54 0.32 -10.15
N ARG A 90 3.31 0.90 -11.08
CA ARG A 90 4.38 1.85 -10.73
C ARG A 90 3.89 3.06 -9.94
N GLY A 91 2.67 3.55 -10.20
CA GLY A 91 2.08 4.63 -9.41
C GLY A 91 1.82 4.21 -7.96
N LEU A 92 1.26 3.01 -7.77
CA LEU A 92 1.05 2.45 -6.42
C LEU A 92 2.38 2.21 -5.71
N ASP A 93 3.37 1.65 -6.41
CA ASP A 93 4.71 1.40 -5.86
C ASP A 93 5.38 2.70 -5.42
N ALA A 94 5.23 3.78 -6.20
CA ALA A 94 5.76 5.10 -5.87
C ALA A 94 5.11 5.68 -4.60
N ASP A 95 3.78 5.61 -4.51
CA ASP A 95 3.03 6.08 -3.33
C ASP A 95 3.44 5.32 -2.06
N VAL A 96 3.62 4.00 -2.17
CA VAL A 96 4.09 3.16 -1.05
C VAL A 96 5.55 3.44 -0.71
N THR A 97 6.40 3.66 -1.71
CA THR A 97 7.82 4.00 -1.50
C THR A 97 7.94 5.28 -0.69
N GLU A 98 7.17 6.33 -1.03
CA GLU A 98 7.14 7.58 -0.29
C GLU A 98 6.71 7.38 1.17
N PHE A 99 5.68 6.57 1.40
CA PHE A 99 5.24 6.17 2.75
C PHE A 99 6.35 5.47 3.55
N LEU A 100 7.02 4.48 2.96
CA LEU A 100 8.10 3.72 3.61
C LEU A 100 9.31 4.60 3.93
N GLU A 101 9.69 5.48 3.02
CA GLU A 101 10.79 6.43 3.23
C GLU A 101 10.46 7.44 4.34
N MET A 102 9.23 7.92 4.41
CA MET A 102 8.81 8.83 5.47
C MET A 102 8.91 8.14 6.84
N CYS A 103 8.46 6.88 6.93
CA CYS A 103 8.57 6.09 8.16
C CYS A 103 10.03 5.88 8.58
N SER A 104 10.94 5.56 7.65
CA SER A 104 12.35 5.37 7.98
C SER A 104 13.04 6.67 8.39
N LYS A 105 12.79 7.77 7.66
CA LYS A 105 13.31 9.10 7.98
C LYS A 105 12.88 9.57 9.36
N ARG A 106 11.61 9.40 9.71
CA ARG A 106 11.05 9.83 11.01
C ARG A 106 11.47 8.94 12.18
N SER A 107 11.73 7.66 11.93
CA SER A 107 12.19 6.73 12.97
C SER A 107 13.70 6.70 13.15
N GLY A 108 14.49 7.24 12.22
CA GLY A 108 15.95 7.12 12.24
C GLY A 108 16.40 5.68 11.97
N THR A 109 15.75 5.02 11.00
CA THR A 109 16.09 3.66 10.58
C THR A 109 16.52 3.62 9.13
N GLN A 110 17.16 2.53 8.74
CA GLN A 110 17.50 2.21 7.37
C GLN A 110 16.91 0.87 6.96
N TRP A 111 16.28 0.83 5.78
CA TRP A 111 15.81 -0.40 5.16
C TRP A 111 16.99 -1.29 4.73
N LEU A 112 16.90 -2.59 5.04
CA LEU A 112 17.89 -3.61 4.69
C LEU A 112 17.80 -4.04 3.21
N GLU A 113 16.64 -3.83 2.60
CA GLU A 113 16.33 -4.16 1.21
C GLU A 113 16.03 -2.88 0.42
N PRO A 114 16.14 -2.92 -0.92
CA PRO A 114 15.66 -1.84 -1.77
C PRO A 114 14.19 -1.50 -1.47
N VAL A 115 13.90 -0.22 -1.22
CA VAL A 115 12.56 0.23 -0.75
C VAL A 115 11.48 -0.06 -1.79
N ASP A 116 11.83 0.00 -3.07
CA ASP A 116 10.97 -0.37 -4.20
C ASP A 116 10.56 -1.84 -4.16
N ALA A 117 11.45 -2.75 -3.75
CA ALA A 117 11.11 -4.15 -3.57
C ALA A 117 10.14 -4.37 -2.39
N ILE A 118 10.34 -3.65 -1.28
CA ILE A 118 9.43 -3.65 -0.13
C ILE A 118 8.07 -3.07 -0.53
N ALA A 119 8.06 -2.01 -1.34
CA ALA A 119 6.84 -1.38 -1.83
C ALA A 119 6.02 -2.32 -2.72
N ALA A 120 6.65 -2.98 -3.69
CA ALA A 120 5.98 -3.95 -4.55
C ALA A 120 5.37 -5.11 -3.74
N TYR A 121 6.07 -5.58 -2.70
CA TYR A 121 5.52 -6.57 -1.76
C TYR A 121 4.27 -6.04 -1.05
N LEU A 122 4.33 -4.81 -0.53
CA LEU A 122 3.20 -4.20 0.17
C LEU A 122 1.97 -4.06 -0.72
N VAL A 123 2.17 -3.58 -1.94
CA VAL A 123 1.08 -3.43 -2.93
C VAL A 123 0.45 -4.79 -3.20
N ALA A 124 1.24 -5.85 -3.41
CA ALA A 124 0.71 -7.19 -3.65
C ALA A 124 -0.12 -7.72 -2.46
N VAL A 125 0.37 -7.58 -1.23
CA VAL A 125 -0.34 -8.02 -0.02
C VAL A 125 -1.64 -7.26 0.18
N ILE A 126 -1.62 -5.92 0.07
CA ILE A 126 -2.81 -5.09 0.24
C ILE A 126 -3.85 -5.39 -0.85
N GLN A 127 -3.43 -5.56 -2.11
CA GLN A 127 -4.35 -5.92 -3.20
C GLN A 127 -5.00 -7.29 -2.99
N GLY A 128 -4.24 -8.28 -2.50
CA GLY A 128 -4.80 -9.59 -2.17
C GLY A 128 -5.76 -9.55 -0.99
N MET A 129 -5.40 -8.82 0.07
CA MET A 129 -6.22 -8.62 1.27
C MET A 129 -7.56 -7.95 0.93
N VAL A 130 -7.54 -6.83 0.20
CA VAL A 130 -8.76 -6.10 -0.19
C VAL A 130 -9.65 -6.96 -1.08
N LEU A 131 -9.07 -7.69 -2.05
CA LEU A 131 -9.83 -8.58 -2.92
C LEU A 131 -10.53 -9.68 -2.12
N ARG A 132 -9.85 -10.26 -1.13
CA ARG A 132 -10.44 -11.26 -0.22
C ARG A 132 -11.55 -10.66 0.63
N TRP A 133 -11.30 -9.50 1.25
CA TRP A 133 -12.29 -8.80 2.06
C TRP A 133 -13.55 -8.44 1.26
N LEU A 134 -13.43 -8.07 -0.01
CA LEU A 134 -14.60 -7.84 -0.88
C LEU A 134 -15.45 -9.11 -1.08
N ALA A 135 -14.88 -10.30 -0.87
CA ALA A 135 -15.57 -11.57 -1.01
C ALA A 135 -16.18 -12.08 0.30
N ASP A 136 -15.49 -11.92 1.44
CA ASP A 136 -15.90 -12.48 2.74
C ASP A 136 -16.37 -11.43 3.77
N CYS A 137 -16.14 -10.14 3.52
CA CYS A 137 -16.41 -9.02 4.42
C CYS A 137 -15.76 -9.17 5.81
N ASP A 138 -14.68 -9.94 5.92
CA ASP A 138 -14.03 -10.24 7.19
C ASP A 138 -13.01 -9.15 7.57
N ASP A 139 -13.49 -8.18 8.35
CA ASP A 139 -12.65 -7.10 8.86
C ASP A 139 -11.58 -7.59 9.85
N GLU A 140 -11.89 -8.62 10.64
CA GLU A 140 -11.00 -9.12 11.69
C GLU A 140 -9.76 -9.74 11.06
N ILE A 141 -9.96 -10.61 10.05
CA ILE A 141 -8.86 -11.21 9.30
C ILE A 141 -8.06 -10.14 8.55
N SER A 142 -8.72 -9.11 7.99
CA SER A 142 -8.04 -8.02 7.31
C SER A 142 -7.12 -7.23 8.26
N LEU A 143 -7.58 -6.94 9.48
CA LEU A 143 -6.77 -6.28 10.50
C LEU A 143 -5.58 -7.14 10.94
N VAL A 144 -5.77 -8.45 11.11
CA VAL A 144 -4.66 -9.39 11.42
C VAL A 144 -3.59 -9.36 10.33
N VAL A 145 -3.98 -9.37 9.05
CA VAL A 145 -3.03 -9.26 7.93
C VAL A 145 -2.23 -7.96 7.98
N LEU A 146 -2.87 -6.84 8.34
CA LEU A 146 -2.20 -5.55 8.47
C LEU A 146 -1.21 -5.52 9.63
N ASP A 147 -1.55 -6.11 10.78
CA ASP A 147 -0.67 -6.22 11.95
C ASP A 147 0.54 -7.12 11.69
N ASP A 148 0.32 -8.26 11.03
CA ASP A 148 1.37 -9.18 10.60
C ASP A 148 2.31 -8.50 9.61
N LEU A 149 1.75 -7.72 8.69
CA LEU A 149 2.50 -6.95 7.71
C LEU A 149 3.40 -5.90 8.39
N VAL A 150 2.87 -5.11 9.32
CA VAL A 150 3.66 -4.15 10.10
C VAL A 150 4.79 -4.84 10.86
N SER A 151 4.50 -6.00 11.47
CA SER A 151 5.49 -6.78 12.22
C SER A 151 6.60 -7.30 11.31
N TYR A 152 6.25 -7.84 10.14
CA TYR A 152 7.21 -8.29 9.14
C TYR A 152 8.09 -7.15 8.63
N LEU A 153 7.50 -6.01 8.23
CA LEU A 153 8.25 -4.85 7.72
C LEU A 153 9.23 -4.32 8.76
N SER A 154 8.87 -4.35 10.04
CA SER A 154 9.75 -3.90 11.12
C SER A 154 11.04 -4.72 11.21
N THR A 155 11.04 -5.98 10.73
CA THR A 155 12.25 -6.82 10.64
C THR A 155 13.13 -6.52 9.44
N LYS A 156 12.66 -5.68 8.50
CA LYS A 156 13.36 -5.29 7.27
C LYS A 156 14.15 -3.99 7.42
N ALA A 157 14.26 -3.46 8.63
CA ALA A 157 15.01 -2.25 8.90
C ALA A 157 15.90 -2.41 10.13
N VAL A 158 16.94 -1.59 10.20
CA VAL A 158 17.86 -1.49 11.32
C VAL A 158 17.97 -0.04 11.79
N ASP A 159 18.33 0.13 13.05
CA ASP A 159 18.61 1.45 13.64
C ASP A 159 19.87 2.04 12.98
N LEU A 160 19.87 3.37 12.76
CA LEU A 160 21.02 4.13 12.26
C LEU A 160 22.04 4.43 13.37
#